data_AF-A0A7V6NKI9-F1
#
_entry.id   AF-A0A7V6NKI9-F1
#
_cell.length_a   1.000
_cell.length_b   1.000
_cell.length_c   1.000
_cell.angle_alpha   90.00
_cell.angle_beta   90.00
_cell.angle_gamma   90.00
#
_symmetry.space_group_name_H-M   'P 1'
#
loop_
_entity.id
_entity.type
_entity.pdbx_description
1 polymer ?
#
loop_
_entity_poly.entity_id
_entity_poly.type
_entity_poly.pdbx_seq_one_letter_code
_entity_poly.pdbx_strand_id
1 'polypeptide(L)'
;MTSRKAVQIIYWTFALMPLLVALVLVWLLPEEIPVHADSSWQITRYGSRFEIFLIPAAVLLILTVFKFFFDLLERGGATSRGSKLFYFLYLLVGAAFSILGIIGEFLPVFILAKQGFSIT
;
A
#
# COMPACT_ATOMS: atom_id res chain seq x y z
N MET A 1 22.09 -9.46 13.63
CA MET A 1 21.70 -10.27 12.44
C MET A 1 20.20 -10.40 12.46
N THR A 2 19.48 -9.73 11.56
CA THR A 2 18.03 -9.93 11.41
C THR A 2 17.82 -11.32 10.80
N SER A 3 17.06 -12.18 11.49
CA SER A 3 16.77 -13.52 10.97
C SER A 3 15.89 -13.42 9.73
N ARG A 4 16.00 -14.37 8.79
CA ARG A 4 15.13 -14.44 7.59
C ARG A 4 13.65 -14.36 7.95
N LYS A 5 13.26 -15.01 9.05
CA LYS A 5 11.91 -14.94 9.61
C LYS A 5 11.52 -13.51 10.00
N ALA A 6 12.41 -12.78 10.69
CA ALA A 6 12.16 -11.39 11.05
C ALA A 6 11.98 -10.49 9.80
N VAL A 7 12.78 -10.68 8.76
CA VAL A 7 12.63 -9.94 7.49
C VAL A 7 11.26 -10.23 6.84
N GLN A 8 10.84 -11.49 6.82
CA GLN A 8 9.53 -11.87 6.27
C GLN A 8 8.37 -11.28 7.08
N ILE A 9 8.48 -11.26 8.41
CA ILE A 9 7.47 -10.64 9.28
C ILE A 9 7.36 -9.15 8.96
N ILE A 10 8.48 -8.43 8.95
CA ILE A 10 8.51 -6.99 8.64
C ILE A 10 7.92 -6.71 7.24
N TYR A 11 8.29 -7.52 6.25
CA TYR A 11 7.75 -7.38 4.90
C TYR A 11 6.23 -7.53 4.85
N TRP A 12 5.69 -8.56 5.50
CA TRP A 12 4.24 -8.77 5.55
C TRP A 12 3.52 -7.69 6.35
N THR A 13 4.15 -7.15 7.39
CA THR A 13 3.64 -5.96 8.08
C THR A 13 3.49 -4.80 7.11
N PHE A 14 4.49 -4.51 6.27
CA PHE A 14 4.36 -3.46 5.24
C PHE A 14 3.29 -3.79 4.20
N ALA A 15 3.20 -5.05 3.77
CA ALA A 15 2.22 -5.45 2.75
C ALA A 15 0.76 -5.34 3.23
N LEU A 16 0.50 -5.60 4.51
CA LEU A 16 -0.84 -5.53 5.10
C LEU A 16 -1.19 -4.14 5.64
N MET A 17 -0.21 -3.27 5.90
CA MET A 17 -0.45 -1.95 6.49
C MET A 17 -1.47 -1.10 5.70
N PRO A 18 -1.40 -0.97 4.36
CA PRO A 18 -2.38 -0.21 3.59
C PRO A 18 -3.80 -0.76 3.77
N LEU A 19 -3.95 -2.09 3.77
CA LEU A 19 -5.25 -2.73 4.01
C LEU A 19 -5.83 -2.37 5.39
N LEU A 20 -4.98 -2.32 6.42
CA LEU A 20 -5.39 -1.90 7.77
C LEU A 20 -5.81 -0.43 7.81
N VAL A 21 -5.11 0.45 7.09
CA VAL A 21 -5.45 1.87 7.00
C VAL A 21 -6.78 2.05 6.28
N ALA A 22 -6.97 1.44 5.11
CA ALA A 22 -8.25 1.44 4.40
C ALA A 22 -9.41 0.88 5.24
N LEU A 23 -9.15 -0.15 6.05
CA LEU A 23 -10.16 -0.71 6.96
C LEU A 23 -10.60 0.28 8.04
N VAL A 24 -9.72 1.17 8.49
CA VAL A 24 -10.10 2.26 9.41
C VAL A 24 -10.82 3.37 8.63
N LEU A 25 -10.26 3.79 7.49
CA LEU A 25 -10.79 4.91 6.69
C LEU A 25 -12.20 4.66 6.16
N VAL A 26 -12.54 3.43 5.76
CA VAL A 26 -13.87 3.12 5.21
C VAL A 26 -15.01 3.45 6.17
N TRP A 27 -14.79 3.37 7.48
CA TRP A 27 -15.80 3.73 8.48
C TRP A 27 -15.94 5.22 8.71
N LEU A 28 -14.90 5.99 8.38
CA LEU A 28 -14.87 7.45 8.51
C LEU A 28 -15.39 8.14 7.24
N LEU A 29 -15.47 7.42 6.13
CA LEU A 29 -15.86 7.97 4.84
C LEU A 29 -17.39 7.96 4.64
N PRO A 30 -17.94 9.00 3.96
CA PRO A 30 -19.33 9.01 3.52
C PRO A 30 -19.60 7.85 2.54
N GLU A 31 -20.86 7.51 2.29
CA GLU A 31 -21.23 6.37 1.42
C GLU A 31 -20.60 6.45 0.02
N GLU A 32 -20.48 7.67 -0.51
CA GLU A 32 -19.84 7.97 -1.79
C GLU A 32 -18.60 8.85 -1.60
N ILE A 33 -17.51 8.49 -2.27
CA ILE A 33 -16.22 9.19 -2.22
C ILE A 33 -15.76 9.60 -3.62
N PRO A 34 -14.96 10.66 -3.75
CA PRO A 34 -14.31 10.98 -5.02
C PRO A 34 -13.28 9.92 -5.36
N VAL A 35 -13.49 9.21 -6.48
CA VAL A 35 -12.57 8.17 -6.94
C VAL A 35 -11.68 8.68 -8.07
N HIS A 36 -12.16 9.66 -8.84
CA HIS A 36 -11.39 10.24 -9.93
C HIS A 36 -11.55 11.75 -9.98
N ALA A 37 -10.42 12.45 -10.12
CA ALA A 37 -10.34 13.88 -10.37
C ALA A 37 -9.49 14.13 -11.61
N ASP A 38 -9.83 15.16 -12.37
CA ASP A 38 -9.04 15.61 -13.51
C ASP A 38 -7.78 16.40 -13.06
N SER A 39 -6.99 16.85 -14.03
CA SER A 39 -5.79 17.65 -13.76
C SER A 39 -6.07 19.03 -13.15
N SER A 40 -7.33 19.48 -13.17
CA SER A 40 -7.80 20.73 -12.56
C SER A 40 -8.38 20.50 -11.16
N TRP A 41 -8.21 19.30 -10.59
CA TRP A 41 -8.76 18.88 -9.30
C TRP A 41 -10.29 18.88 -9.24
N GLN A 42 -10.97 18.81 -10.39
CA GLN A 42 -12.42 18.65 -10.47
C GLN A 42 -12.76 17.17 -10.43
N ILE A 43 -13.69 16.78 -9.56
CA ILE A 43 -14.13 15.39 -9.46
C ILE A 43 -14.97 15.07 -10.68
N THR A 44 -14.55 14.06 -11.43
CA THR A 44 -15.28 13.57 -12.59
C THR A 44 -16.10 12.32 -12.26
N ARG A 45 -15.79 11.64 -11.14
CA ARG A 45 -16.51 10.44 -10.70
C ARG A 45 -16.52 10.28 -9.19
N TYR A 46 -17.72 10.09 -8.64
CA TYR A 46 -17.95 9.52 -7.32
C TYR A 46 -18.13 8.01 -7.43
N GLY A 47 -17.69 7.29 -6.40
CA GLY A 47 -17.84 5.85 -6.28
C GLY A 47 -18.12 5.47 -4.84
N SER A 48 -18.35 4.18 -4.59
CA SER A 48 -18.63 3.71 -3.23
C SER A 48 -17.42 3.87 -2.32
N ARG A 49 -17.63 4.14 -1.02
CA ARG A 49 -16.55 4.13 -0.02
C ARG A 49 -15.73 2.84 0.02
N PHE A 50 -16.31 1.71 -0.39
CA PHE A 50 -15.60 0.43 -0.47
C PHE A 50 -14.55 0.39 -1.60
N GLU A 51 -14.60 1.31 -2.57
CA GLU A 51 -13.58 1.43 -3.61
C GLU A 51 -12.21 1.85 -3.04
N ILE A 52 -12.15 2.36 -1.80
CA ILE A 52 -10.87 2.63 -1.11
C ILE A 52 -10.00 1.37 -0.97
N PHE A 53 -10.58 0.17 -1.00
CA PHE A 53 -9.84 -1.08 -0.92
C PHE A 53 -9.12 -1.47 -2.22
N LEU A 54 -9.40 -0.83 -3.36
CA LEU A 54 -8.79 -1.18 -4.64
C LEU A 54 -7.27 -0.96 -4.64
N ILE A 55 -6.81 0.16 -4.10
CA ILE A 55 -5.39 0.50 -3.98
C ILE A 55 -4.64 -0.50 -3.07
N PRO A 56 -5.03 -0.72 -1.80
CA PRO A 56 -4.36 -1.67 -0.93
C PRO A 56 -4.43 -3.12 -1.45
N ALA A 57 -5.53 -3.51 -2.10
CA ALA A 57 -5.62 -4.83 -2.72
C ALA A 57 -4.60 -4.99 -3.86
N ALA A 58 -4.44 -3.97 -4.71
CA ALA A 58 -3.43 -3.96 -5.76
C ALA A 58 -2.01 -3.99 -5.18
N VAL A 59 -1.73 -3.22 -4.12
CA VAL A 59 -0.43 -3.22 -3.42
C VAL A 59 -0.13 -4.60 -2.83
N LEU A 60 -1.10 -5.23 -2.16
CA LEU A 60 -0.94 -6.56 -1.58
C LEU A 60 -0.65 -7.61 -2.67
N LEU A 61 -1.34 -7.55 -3.80
CA LEU A 61 -1.09 -8.43 -4.95
C LEU A 61 0.33 -8.23 -5.49
N ILE A 62 0.75 -6.99 -5.73
CA ILE A 62 2.09 -6.65 -6.21
C ILE A 62 3.16 -7.18 -5.24
N LEU A 63 3.02 -6.93 -3.95
CA LEU A 63 3.99 -7.39 -2.95
C LEU A 63 4.00 -8.92 -2.80
N THR A 64 2.86 -9.59 -2.97
CA THR A 64 2.82 -11.05 -3.02
C THR A 64 3.61 -11.59 -4.22
N VAL A 65 3.44 -10.98 -5.40
CA VAL A 65 4.21 -11.32 -6.61
C VAL A 65 5.70 -11.04 -6.42
N PHE A 66 6.06 -9.88 -5.87
CA PHE A 66 7.45 -9.53 -5.56
C PHE A 66 8.08 -10.51 -4.57
N LYS A 67 7.34 -10.94 -3.55
CA LYS A 67 7.80 -11.99 -2.64
C LYS A 67 8.09 -13.29 -3.39
N PHE A 68 7.20 -13.71 -4.29
CA PHE A 68 7.42 -14.91 -5.09
C PHE A 68 8.72 -14.82 -5.90
N PHE A 69 8.94 -13.70 -6.60
CA PHE A 69 10.19 -13.46 -7.32
C PHE A 69 11.41 -13.42 -6.40
N PHE A 70 11.29 -12.80 -5.22
CA PHE A 70 12.36 -12.76 -4.23
C PHE A 70 12.76 -14.15 -3.75
N ASP A 71 11.78 -15.00 -3.43
CA ASP A 71 12.01 -16.40 -3.02
C ASP A 71 12.68 -17.21 -4.16
N LEU A 72 12.35 -16.92 -5.42
CA LEU A 72 12.97 -17.55 -6.59
C LEU A 72 14.46 -17.14 -6.73
N LEU A 73 14.75 -15.84 -6.60
CA LEU A 73 16.12 -15.30 -6.66
C LEU A 73 16.98 -15.81 -5.49
N GLU A 74 16.41 -15.89 -4.29
CA GLU A 74 17.08 -16.43 -3.10
C GLU A 74 17.47 -17.90 -3.32
N ARG A 75 16.56 -18.72 -3.87
CA ARG A 75 16.84 -20.13 -4.23
C ARG A 75 17.91 -20.25 -5.32
N GLY A 76 18.00 -19.30 -6.24
CA GLY A 76 18.99 -19.25 -7.31
C GLY A 76 20.40 -18.83 -6.86
N GLY A 77 20.65 -18.62 -5.57
CA GLY A 77 21.98 -18.30 -5.04
C GLY A 77 22.36 -16.82 -5.09
N ALA A 78 21.40 -15.92 -5.39
CA ALA A 78 21.60 -14.46 -5.42
C ALA A 78 22.12 -13.88 -4.08
N THR A 79 21.97 -14.62 -2.99
CA THR A 79 22.37 -14.22 -1.63
C THR A 79 23.86 -14.40 -1.34
N SER A 80 24.61 -15.17 -2.15
CA SER A 80 25.98 -15.62 -1.85
C SER A 80 27.05 -14.52 -1.82
N ARG A 81 26.81 -13.32 -2.38
CA ARG A 81 27.79 -12.20 -2.36
C ARG A 81 27.36 -10.94 -1.59
N GLY A 82 26.14 -10.85 -1.06
CA GLY A 82 25.64 -9.58 -0.51
C GLY A 82 24.31 -9.65 0.25
N SER A 83 24.18 -10.60 1.19
CA SER A 83 22.91 -10.90 1.87
C SER A 83 22.22 -9.69 2.53
N LYS A 84 22.96 -8.77 3.14
CA LYS A 84 22.37 -7.59 3.82
C LYS A 84 21.73 -6.60 2.86
N LEU A 85 22.40 -6.27 1.76
CA LEU A 85 21.88 -5.32 0.76
C LEU A 85 20.63 -5.90 0.10
N PHE A 86 20.64 -7.19 -0.22
CA PHE A 86 19.49 -7.87 -0.83
C PHE A 86 18.24 -7.81 0.06
N TYR A 87 18.36 -8.17 1.34
CA TYR A 87 17.23 -8.06 2.27
C TYR A 87 16.83 -6.60 2.54
N PHE A 88 17.79 -5.67 2.57
CA PHE A 88 17.49 -4.24 2.73
C PHE A 88 16.66 -3.71 1.55
N LEU A 89 17.05 -3.99 0.31
CA LEU A 89 16.31 -3.58 -0.88
C LEU A 89 14.91 -4.20 -0.92
N TYR A 90 14.78 -5.48 -0.52
CA TYR A 90 13.48 -6.14 -0.42
C TYR A 90 12.54 -5.46 0.57
N LEU A 91 13.05 -5.08 1.75
CA LEU A 91 12.29 -4.33 2.73
C LEU A 91 11.99 -2.90 2.26
N LEU A 92 12.92 -2.25 1.57
CA LEU A 92 12.72 -0.91 1.00
C LEU A 92 11.59 -0.93 -0.03
N VAL A 93 11.56 -1.91 -0.94
CA VAL A 93 10.46 -2.09 -1.89
C VAL A 93 9.13 -2.28 -1.16
N GLY A 94 9.08 -3.17 -0.16
CA GLY A 94 7.89 -3.37 0.67
C GLY A 94 7.39 -2.06 1.32
N ALA A 95 8.31 -1.32 1.96
CA ALA A 95 8.00 -0.05 2.59
C ALA A 95 7.54 1.02 1.58
N ALA A 96 8.21 1.13 0.43
CA ALA A 96 7.89 2.12 -0.60
C ALA A 96 6.47 1.91 -1.17
N PHE A 97 6.13 0.68 -1.55
CA PHE A 97 4.78 0.36 -2.03
C PHE A 97 3.73 0.53 -0.92
N SER A 98 4.05 0.20 0.33
CA SER A 98 3.17 0.43 1.46
C SER A 98 2.87 1.91 1.67
N ILE A 99 3.91 2.75 1.68
CA ILE A 99 3.78 4.21 1.80
C ILE A 99 2.98 4.78 0.63
N LEU A 100 3.28 4.38 -0.61
CA LEU A 100 2.53 4.82 -1.79
C LEU A 100 1.05 4.40 -1.73
N GLY A 101 0.77 3.18 -1.26
CA GLY A 101 -0.60 2.70 -1.05
C GLY A 101 -1.36 3.56 -0.06
N ILE A 102 -0.77 3.80 1.11
CA ILE A 102 -1.35 4.65 2.16
C ILE A 102 -1.58 6.07 1.64
N ILE A 103 -0.60 6.68 0.95
CA ILE A 103 -0.77 8.01 0.36
C ILE A 103 -1.95 8.03 -0.62
N GLY A 104 -2.10 6.99 -1.43
CA GLY A 104 -3.23 6.83 -2.36
C GLY A 104 -4.58 6.75 -1.64
N GLU A 105 -4.65 6.08 -0.50
CA GLU A 105 -5.88 5.96 0.32
C GLU A 105 -6.31 7.28 0.97
N PHE A 106 -5.37 8.17 1.28
CA PHE A 106 -5.67 9.50 1.82
C PHE A 106 -6.10 10.52 0.76
N LEU A 107 -5.97 10.21 -0.53
CA LEU A 107 -6.33 11.13 -1.60
C LEU A 107 -7.83 11.50 -1.58
N PRO A 108 -8.80 10.55 -1.49
CA PRO A 108 -10.21 10.89 -1.34
C PRO A 108 -10.50 11.70 -0.08
N VAL A 109 -9.85 11.36 1.04
CA VAL A 109 -9.99 12.07 2.32
C VAL A 109 -9.57 13.54 2.18
N PHE A 110 -8.43 13.79 1.52
CA PHE A 110 -7.92 15.14 1.29
C PHE A 110 -8.84 15.95 0.37
N ILE A 111 -9.38 15.34 -0.68
CA ILE A 111 -10.33 15.99 -1.59
C ILE A 111 -11.60 16.37 -0.83
N LEU A 112 -12.17 15.46 -0.03
CA LEU A 112 -13.35 15.72 0.80
C LEU A 112 -13.10 16.86 1.80
N ALA A 113 -11.94 16.86 2.48
CA ALA A 113 -11.57 17.92 3.42
C ALA A 113 -11.52 19.31 2.74
N LYS A 114 -10.99 19.39 1.51
CA LYS A 114 -10.99 20.64 0.73
C LYS A 114 -12.39 21.13 0.35
N GLN A 115 -13.37 20.24 0.28
CA GLN A 115 -14.76 20.58 -0.02
C GLN A 115 -15.57 21.01 1.21
N GLY A 116 -14.94 21.08 2.39
CA GLY A 116 -15.62 21.42 3.63
C GLY A 116 -16.38 20.25 4.25
N PHE A 117 -16.17 19.02 3.77
CA PHE A 117 -16.69 17.83 4.44
C PHE A 117 -15.91 17.62 5.74
N SER A 118 -16.58 17.82 6.87
CA SER A 118 -16.00 17.50 8.18
C SER A 118 -16.19 16.02 8.46
N ILE A 119 -15.09 15.28 8.47
CA ILE A 119 -15.03 13.94 9.04
C ILE A 119 -15.25 14.13 10.55
N THR A 120 -16.45 13.78 11.04
CA THR A 120 -16.83 13.87 12.46
C THR A 120 -16.73 12.51 13.11
#